data_AF-A0A1F5EKQ2-F1
#
_entry.id   AF-A0A1F5EKQ2-F1
#
_cell.length_a   1.000
_cell.length_b   1.000
_cell.length_c   1.000
_cell.angle_alpha   90.00
_cell.angle_beta   90.00
_cell.angle_gamma   90.00
#
_symmetry.space_group_name_H-M   'P 1'
#
loop_
_entity.id
_entity.type
_entity.pdbx_description
1 polymer ?
#
loop_
_entity_poly.entity_id
_entity_poly.type
_entity_poly.pdbx_seq_one_letter_code
_entity_poly.pdbx_strand_id
1 'polypeptide(L)'
;MFGQIGLLLLSLFLIIVSCWSLGEFIRAIRERGFYPSGTKRMPERIGWWFKGASFVAAGAVSYYMSTVLVDPYTWYVFFVIVAVVIWIGLSTVLIRFICWQYPYNPVWQKIIWSVVASVIIGGIITSIFNGVTALFNTLKIVAGLMLLSQINYHWRMKNIISKYWPPYDYGTRLIISIAIALSFIVMMVSVIWIENGFRGLYGNITHSKAAKFVKRATSPPVVKPSPKQKDMLPKTITGKGVWVFCLDAISRKENGLSKVVEKAKKYEADCMFIKAFDSDLHNHFPKSGDWMPWNENGEDVRPYLKKIVGLAHNEGIKVYAWGFVWGDDPEYEAKLVIESLELGVDGFFYDVEDQYAGQVKSAEIMCLIVSEYVKKKNPNLLIGFTSYDNPNWHKSRVPFKVFDKYCDVFAPQTYWKDDSWGIPRERVGWAFNSWVDYQEKVLKPAGGGKSFDNIIPIGHGYDSRLSPPGQHLADIPYDEIVNFMKEVDGYWGVQLWVWDYMGPAQWQAFRDGPGGLEEKIVRYNKLKKK
;
A
#
# COMPACT_ATOMS: atom_id res chain seq x y z
N MET A 1 1.94 32.41 13.20
CA MET A 1 2.64 33.65 12.80
C MET A 1 3.77 34.02 13.76
N PHE A 2 3.54 34.40 15.03
CA PHE A 2 4.61 34.85 15.93
C PHE A 2 5.75 33.82 16.16
N GLY A 3 5.44 32.53 16.25
CA GLY A 3 6.48 31.49 16.37
C GLY A 3 7.35 31.30 15.12
N GLN A 4 6.80 31.55 13.92
CA GLN A 4 7.55 31.44 12.66
C GLN A 4 8.48 32.64 12.45
N ILE A 5 8.04 33.84 12.86
CA ILE A 5 8.90 35.03 12.87
C ILE A 5 10.05 34.86 13.87
N GLY A 6 9.78 34.28 15.05
CA GLY A 6 10.83 33.96 16.03
C GLY A 6 11.88 32.98 15.51
N LEU A 7 11.47 31.93 14.80
CA LEU A 7 12.38 30.96 14.15
C LEU A 7 13.24 31.60 13.05
N LEU A 8 12.65 32.51 12.28
CA LEU A 8 13.33 33.21 11.20
C LEU A 8 14.38 34.20 11.75
N LEU A 9 14.03 34.93 12.82
CA LEU A 9 14.94 35.83 13.53
C LEU A 9 16.08 35.07 14.23
N LEU A 10 15.79 33.92 14.82
CA LEU A 10 16.81 33.06 15.45
C LEU A 10 17.79 32.51 14.40
N SER A 11 17.29 32.11 13.23
CA SER A 11 18.13 31.61 12.13
C SER A 11 19.04 32.71 11.57
N LEU A 12 18.50 33.92 11.37
CA LEU A 12 19.27 35.10 10.98
C LEU A 12 20.33 35.46 12.03
N PHE A 13 19.97 35.41 13.30
CA PHE A 13 20.90 35.67 14.40
C PHE A 13 22.06 34.68 14.43
N LEU A 14 21.80 33.38 14.28
CA LEU A 14 22.84 32.34 14.24
C LEU A 14 23.76 32.49 13.03
N ILE A 15 23.24 32.89 11.87
CA ILE A 15 24.04 33.20 10.68
C ILE A 15 24.96 34.40 10.95
N ILE A 16 24.43 35.49 11.53
CA ILE A 16 25.19 36.70 11.86
C ILE A 16 26.32 36.38 12.85
N VAL A 17 26.03 35.62 13.92
CA VAL A 17 27.03 35.22 14.93
C VAL A 17 28.11 34.34 14.29
N SER A 18 27.73 33.39 13.42
CA SER A 18 28.69 32.52 12.73
C SER A 18 29.61 33.30 11.79
N CYS A 19 29.06 34.28 11.05
CA CYS A 19 29.84 35.18 10.20
C CYS A 19 30.79 36.07 11.02
N TRP A 20 30.34 36.58 12.17
CA TRP A 20 31.15 37.41 13.07
C TRP A 20 32.31 36.64 13.71
N SER A 21 32.04 35.45 14.28
CA SER A 21 33.09 34.59 14.86
C SER A 21 34.13 34.16 13.82
N LEU A 22 33.73 33.96 12.57
CA LEU A 22 34.64 33.66 11.47
C LEU A 22 35.48 34.88 11.05
N GLY A 23 34.90 36.08 11.09
CA GLY A 23 35.62 37.34 10.86
C GLY A 23 36.73 37.55 11.89
N GLU A 24 36.44 37.30 13.17
CA GLU A 24 37.43 37.36 14.25
C GLU A 24 38.51 36.29 14.13
N PHE A 25 38.16 35.08 13.68
CA PHE A 25 39.12 34.02 13.39
C PHE A 25 40.09 34.41 12.26
N ILE A 26 39.57 34.98 11.17
CA ILE A 26 40.39 35.47 10.04
C ILE A 26 41.28 36.64 10.48
N ARG A 27 40.75 37.55 11.31
CA ARG A 27 41.50 38.67 11.90
C ARG A 27 42.65 38.17 12.78
N ALA A 28 42.39 37.18 13.64
CA ALA A 28 43.41 36.56 14.48
C ALA A 28 44.53 35.87 13.68
N ILE A 29 44.20 35.23 12.55
CA ILE A 29 45.20 34.66 11.63
C ILE A 29 46.06 35.76 10.99
N ARG A 30 45.43 36.89 10.61
CA ARG A 30 46.13 38.03 9.98
C ARG A 30 47.06 38.76 10.95
N GLU A 31 46.62 38.99 12.19
CA GLU A 31 47.37 39.72 13.22
C GLU A 31 48.54 38.90 13.80
N ARG A 32 48.42 37.57 13.87
CA ARG A 32 49.49 36.70 14.43
C ARG A 32 50.58 36.32 13.43
N GLY A 33 50.59 36.89 12.22
CA GLY A 33 51.72 36.77 11.28
C GLY A 33 52.00 35.36 10.75
N PHE A 34 51.04 34.43 10.84
CA PHE A 34 51.19 33.07 10.33
C PHE A 34 51.04 33.02 8.81
N TYR A 35 52.09 33.42 8.08
CA TYR A 35 52.26 33.13 6.65
C TYR A 35 53.58 32.40 6.42
N PRO A 36 53.57 31.18 5.86
CA PRO A 36 54.76 30.65 5.19
C PRO A 36 55.04 31.53 3.96
N SER A 37 56.31 31.82 3.69
CA SER A 37 56.76 32.55 2.52
C SER A 37 56.19 31.92 1.23
N GLY A 38 55.27 32.63 0.54
CA GLY A 38 54.92 32.30 -0.84
C GLY A 38 53.45 32.39 -1.27
N THR A 39 52.46 32.60 -0.39
CA THR A 39 51.04 32.57 -0.81
C THR A 39 50.24 33.82 -0.45
N LYS A 40 50.50 34.93 -1.14
CA LYS A 40 49.80 36.23 -0.95
C LYS A 40 48.31 36.27 -1.41
N ARG A 41 47.74 35.21 -2.00
CA ARG A 41 46.40 35.25 -2.65
C ARG A 41 45.28 34.43 -1.98
N MET A 42 45.51 33.83 -0.82
CA MET A 42 44.54 32.92 -0.20
C MET A 42 43.34 33.60 0.49
N PRO A 43 43.49 34.74 1.20
CA PRO A 43 42.36 35.42 1.85
C PRO A 43 41.29 35.90 0.86
N GLU A 44 41.71 36.36 -0.32
CA GLU A 44 40.80 36.81 -1.37
C GLU A 44 39.96 35.67 -1.94
N ARG A 45 40.55 34.49 -2.17
CA ARG A 45 39.84 33.32 -2.73
C ARG A 45 38.79 32.76 -1.78
N ILE A 46 39.05 32.76 -0.47
CA ILE A 46 38.06 32.32 0.53
C ILE A 46 36.90 33.33 0.60
N GLY A 47 37.20 34.64 0.55
CA GLY A 47 36.17 35.69 0.49
C GLY A 47 35.25 35.59 -0.72
N TRP A 48 35.78 35.24 -1.90
CA TRP A 48 34.98 35.05 -3.13
C TRP A 48 34.04 33.85 -3.07
N TRP A 49 34.50 32.72 -2.52
CA TRP A 49 33.68 31.51 -2.38
C TRP A 49 32.50 31.71 -1.42
N PHE A 50 32.72 32.40 -0.31
CA PHE A 50 31.65 32.69 0.65
C PHE A 50 30.66 33.72 0.12
N LYS A 51 31.12 34.76 -0.61
CA LYS A 51 30.21 35.67 -1.31
C LYS A 51 29.33 34.92 -2.32
N GLY A 52 29.89 33.96 -3.06
CA GLY A 52 29.14 33.10 -3.97
C GLY A 52 28.11 32.20 -3.27
N ALA A 53 28.51 31.52 -2.18
CA ALA A 53 27.61 30.66 -1.40
C ALA A 53 26.46 31.46 -0.75
N SER A 54 26.75 32.65 -0.22
CA SER A 54 25.73 33.55 0.33
C SER A 54 24.77 34.09 -0.73
N PHE A 55 25.26 34.36 -1.95
CA PHE A 55 24.42 34.77 -3.08
C PHE A 55 23.50 33.64 -3.58
N VAL A 56 24.00 32.41 -3.63
CA VAL A 56 23.20 31.23 -4.01
C VAL A 56 22.14 30.93 -2.95
N ALA A 57 22.48 31.04 -1.66
CA ALA A 57 21.52 30.89 -0.57
C ALA A 57 20.46 32.00 -0.59
N ALA A 58 20.85 33.27 -0.81
CA ALA A 58 19.92 34.39 -0.93
C ALA A 58 19.01 34.29 -2.17
N GLY A 59 19.57 33.84 -3.30
CA GLY A 59 18.81 33.60 -4.53
C GLY A 59 17.82 32.44 -4.39
N ALA A 60 18.22 31.34 -3.73
CA ALA A 60 17.33 30.22 -3.43
C ALA A 60 16.19 30.64 -2.48
N VAL A 61 16.49 31.41 -1.43
CA VAL A 61 15.47 31.95 -0.51
C VAL A 61 14.54 32.91 -1.25
N SER A 62 15.05 33.79 -2.11
CA SER A 62 14.22 34.76 -2.86
C SER A 62 13.36 34.11 -3.94
N TYR A 63 13.84 33.06 -4.61
CA TYR A 63 13.08 32.28 -5.60
C TYR A 63 12.00 31.41 -4.96
N TYR A 64 12.24 30.92 -3.74
CA TYR A 64 11.25 30.15 -2.98
C TYR A 64 10.18 31.03 -2.33
N MET A 65 10.57 32.22 -1.83
CA MET A 65 9.64 33.21 -1.27
C MET A 65 8.62 33.74 -2.31
N SER A 66 8.96 33.70 -3.59
CA SER A 66 8.07 34.18 -4.67
C SER A 66 7.10 33.11 -5.20
N THR A 67 7.27 31.83 -4.86
CA THR A 67 6.55 30.74 -5.54
C THR A 67 5.64 29.87 -4.68
N VAL A 68 5.74 29.86 -3.34
CA VAL A 68 4.93 28.91 -2.54
C VAL A 68 4.48 29.46 -1.18
N LEU A 69 3.16 29.63 -1.03
CA LEU A 69 2.45 29.85 0.25
C LEU A 69 1.49 28.68 0.56
N VAL A 70 1.86 27.42 0.35
CA VAL A 70 0.98 26.30 0.75
C VAL A 70 1.80 25.05 1.10
N ASP A 71 1.52 24.49 2.28
CA ASP A 71 2.01 23.22 2.87
C ASP A 71 3.27 23.26 3.78
N PRO A 72 3.12 22.97 5.10
CA PRO A 72 4.20 22.69 6.04
C PRO A 72 5.20 21.61 5.62
N TYR A 73 4.82 20.63 4.80
CA TYR A 73 5.73 19.59 4.31
C TYR A 73 6.83 20.18 3.42
N THR A 74 6.48 21.14 2.57
CA THR A 74 7.43 21.85 1.70
C THR A 74 8.48 22.63 2.51
N TRP A 75 8.06 23.23 3.63
CA TRP A 75 8.98 23.90 4.56
C TRP A 75 9.94 22.92 5.22
N TYR A 76 9.46 21.74 5.64
CA TYR A 76 10.31 20.70 6.21
C TYR A 76 11.40 20.25 5.22
N VAL A 77 11.02 19.93 3.99
CA VAL A 77 11.95 19.53 2.93
C VAL A 77 12.99 20.64 2.67
N PHE A 78 12.56 21.91 2.63
CA PHE A 78 13.46 23.05 2.47
C PHE A 78 14.49 23.16 3.61
N PHE A 79 14.06 23.08 4.88
CA PHE A 79 14.98 23.18 6.02
C PHE A 79 15.96 22.00 6.09
N VAL A 80 15.52 20.78 5.73
CA VAL A 80 16.42 19.62 5.65
C VAL A 80 17.48 19.83 4.57
N ILE A 81 17.09 20.31 3.39
CA ILE A 81 18.04 20.60 2.29
C ILE A 81 19.05 21.68 2.73
N VAL A 82 18.59 22.78 3.32
CA VAL A 82 19.49 23.85 3.79
C VAL A 82 20.45 23.35 4.86
N ALA A 83 19.99 22.55 5.82
CA ALA A 83 20.82 21.96 6.86
C ALA A 83 21.90 21.03 6.28
N VAL A 84 21.54 20.19 5.30
CA VAL A 84 22.49 19.31 4.60
C VAL A 84 23.55 20.11 3.85
N VAL A 85 23.15 21.18 3.15
CA VAL A 85 24.08 22.04 2.40
C VAL A 85 25.07 22.76 3.33
N ILE A 86 24.58 23.34 4.43
CA ILE A 86 25.44 24.00 5.44
C ILE A 86 26.42 22.98 6.02
N TRP A 87 25.94 21.79 6.36
CA TRP A 87 26.78 20.75 6.96
C TRP A 87 27.86 20.27 6.00
N ILE A 88 27.54 20.00 4.73
CA ILE A 88 28.53 19.67 3.68
C ILE A 88 29.58 20.78 3.55
N GLY A 89 29.15 22.05 3.57
CA GLY A 89 30.05 23.20 3.52
C GLY A 89 31.03 23.24 4.69
N LEU A 90 30.53 23.10 5.92
CA LEU A 90 31.34 23.10 7.15
C LEU A 90 32.30 21.91 7.20
N SER A 91 31.83 20.70 6.85
CA SER A 91 32.67 19.50 6.79
C SER A 91 33.79 19.66 5.76
N THR A 92 33.51 20.25 4.60
CA THR A 92 34.51 20.48 3.56
C THR A 92 35.59 21.46 4.00
N VAL A 93 35.20 22.54 4.70
CA VAL A 93 36.15 23.52 5.25
C VAL A 93 37.03 22.87 6.32
N LEU A 94 36.44 22.10 7.24
CA LEU A 94 37.16 21.40 8.29
C LEU A 94 38.15 20.38 7.71
N ILE A 95 37.73 19.60 6.71
CA ILE A 95 38.60 18.64 6.02
C ILE A 95 39.77 19.35 5.35
N ARG A 96 39.54 20.46 4.64
CA ARG A 96 40.62 21.23 4.01
C ARG A 96 41.58 21.84 5.02
N PHE A 97 41.08 22.28 6.18
CA PHE A 97 41.91 22.76 7.27
C PHE A 97 42.80 21.65 7.84
N ILE A 98 42.25 20.45 8.07
CA ILE A 98 43.00 19.29 8.56
C ILE A 98 44.04 18.84 7.53
N CYS A 99 43.67 18.74 6.25
CA CYS A 99 44.61 18.41 5.17
C CYS A 99 45.73 19.45 5.03
N TRP A 100 45.46 20.73 5.30
CA TRP A 100 46.46 21.79 5.27
C TRP A 100 47.45 21.72 6.44
N GLN A 101 46.98 21.37 7.64
CA GLN A 101 47.84 21.17 8.81
C GLN A 101 48.75 19.93 8.69
N TYR A 102 48.34 18.92 7.90
CA TYR A 102 49.05 17.64 7.80
C TYR A 102 49.21 17.13 6.35
N PRO A 103 49.97 17.84 5.49
CA PRO A 103 49.93 17.64 4.04
C PRO A 103 50.58 16.34 3.52
N TYR A 104 51.32 15.57 4.33
CA TYR A 104 52.14 14.45 3.85
C TYR A 104 51.88 13.07 4.49
N ASN A 105 50.71 12.85 5.09
CA ASN A 105 50.41 11.54 5.68
C ASN A 105 49.33 10.78 4.88
N PRO A 106 49.70 9.72 4.13
CA PRO A 106 48.78 8.97 3.27
C PRO A 106 47.72 8.18 4.06
N VAL A 107 47.94 7.93 5.36
CA VAL A 107 46.94 7.30 6.23
C VAL A 107 45.80 8.28 6.53
N TRP A 108 46.12 9.56 6.77
CA TRP A 108 45.12 10.60 7.01
C TRP A 108 44.26 10.88 5.78
N GLN A 109 44.84 10.88 4.58
CA GLN A 109 44.06 11.03 3.35
C GLN A 109 43.05 9.87 3.18
N LYS A 110 43.45 8.62 3.44
CA LYS A 110 42.53 7.46 3.36
C LYS A 110 41.41 7.52 4.39
N ILE A 111 41.70 7.93 5.62
CA ILE A 111 40.68 8.09 6.67
C ILE A 111 39.69 9.20 6.28
N ILE A 112 40.19 10.34 5.80
CA ILE A 112 39.36 11.47 5.38
C ILE A 112 38.45 11.08 4.22
N TRP A 113 38.96 10.41 3.19
CA TRP A 113 38.14 9.98 2.05
C TRP A 113 37.11 8.90 2.44
N SER A 114 37.42 8.05 3.42
CA SER A 114 36.46 7.06 3.95
C SER A 114 35.32 7.71 4.73
N VAL A 115 35.62 8.78 5.49
CA VAL A 115 34.60 9.57 6.19
C VAL A 115 33.72 10.32 5.19
N VAL A 116 34.32 10.95 4.16
CA VAL A 116 33.57 11.63 3.08
C VAL A 116 32.64 10.67 2.33
N ALA A 117 33.12 9.48 1.98
CA ALA A 117 32.31 8.47 1.30
C ALA A 117 31.14 7.99 2.18
N SER A 118 31.39 7.73 3.46
CA SER A 118 30.36 7.28 4.41
C SER A 118 29.27 8.33 4.62
N VAL A 119 29.67 9.60 4.61
CA VAL A 119 28.79 10.76 4.75
C VAL A 119 27.91 10.96 3.52
N ILE A 120 28.49 10.86 2.32
CA ILE A 120 27.75 10.99 1.05
C ILE A 120 26.76 9.83 0.89
N ILE A 121 27.19 8.61 1.19
CA ILE A 121 26.34 7.42 1.14
C ILE A 121 25.21 7.51 2.16
N GLY A 122 25.47 8.00 3.38
CA GLY A 122 24.44 8.24 4.39
C GLY A 122 23.39 9.28 3.96
N GLY A 123 23.81 10.36 3.32
CA GLY A 123 22.90 11.40 2.77
C GLY A 123 22.03 10.90 1.61
N ILE A 124 22.60 10.07 0.73
CA ILE A 124 21.88 9.46 -0.39
C ILE A 124 20.86 8.43 0.10
N ILE A 125 21.23 7.57 1.05
CA ILE A 125 20.31 6.58 1.65
C ILE A 125 19.15 7.28 2.36
N THR A 126 19.41 8.41 3.02
CA THR A 126 18.35 9.20 3.71
C THR A 126 17.37 9.85 2.72
N SER A 127 17.80 10.21 1.50
CA SER A 127 16.92 10.77 0.47
C SER A 127 16.10 9.71 -0.28
N ILE A 128 16.55 8.44 -0.30
CA ILE A 128 15.90 7.36 -1.06
C ILE A 128 14.72 6.73 -0.30
N PHE A 129 14.66 6.86 1.04
CA PHE A 129 13.63 6.18 1.85
C PHE A 129 12.61 7.16 2.46
N ASN A 130 11.55 7.46 1.70
CA ASN A 130 10.38 8.18 2.20
C ASN A 130 9.21 7.22 2.49
N GLY A 131 9.04 6.91 3.78
CA GLY A 131 7.85 6.27 4.36
C GLY A 131 7.79 6.59 5.86
N VAL A 132 6.88 7.48 6.25
CA VAL A 132 7.01 8.31 7.48
C VAL A 132 6.93 7.52 8.79
N THR A 133 6.39 6.31 8.83
CA THR A 133 6.31 5.53 10.10
C THR A 133 7.45 4.52 10.25
N ALA A 134 7.92 3.92 9.14
CA ALA A 134 9.11 3.09 9.11
C ALA A 134 10.38 3.91 9.37
N LEU A 135 10.39 5.19 8.94
CA LEU A 135 11.50 6.11 9.15
C LEU A 135 11.83 6.33 10.64
N PHE A 136 10.84 6.47 11.53
CA PHE A 136 11.12 6.72 12.95
C PHE A 136 11.68 5.49 13.69
N ASN A 137 11.22 4.29 13.35
CA ASN A 137 11.76 3.06 13.92
C ASN A 137 13.14 2.74 13.34
N THR A 138 13.34 3.01 12.04
CA THR A 138 14.64 2.88 11.39
C THR A 138 15.63 3.90 11.89
N LEU A 139 15.24 5.16 12.14
CA LEU A 139 16.11 6.17 12.74
C LEU A 139 16.54 5.82 14.17
N LYS A 140 15.69 5.15 14.96
CA LYS A 140 16.08 4.62 16.28
C LYS A 140 17.09 3.48 16.16
N ILE A 141 16.88 2.58 15.21
CA ILE A 141 17.80 1.46 14.93
C ILE A 141 19.13 2.00 14.39
N VAL A 142 19.10 2.95 13.46
CA VAL A 142 20.29 3.60 12.90
C VAL A 142 21.01 4.42 13.96
N ALA A 143 20.32 5.16 14.83
CA ALA A 143 20.94 5.85 15.97
C ALA A 143 21.61 4.86 16.94
N GLY A 144 20.96 3.72 17.22
CA GLY A 144 21.53 2.64 18.03
C GLY A 144 22.75 1.98 17.39
N LEU A 145 22.70 1.69 16.08
CA LEU A 145 23.80 1.12 15.31
C LEU A 145 24.96 2.11 15.13
N MET A 146 24.67 3.41 15.01
CA MET A 146 25.68 4.47 15.00
C MET A 146 26.35 4.61 16.37
N LEU A 147 25.59 4.49 17.47
CA LEU A 147 26.15 4.47 18.83
C LEU A 147 27.06 3.25 19.03
N LEU A 148 26.64 2.06 18.58
CA LEU A 148 27.43 0.82 18.66
C LEU A 148 28.68 0.88 17.76
N SER A 149 28.55 1.41 16.54
CA SER A 149 29.66 1.67 15.63
C SER A 149 30.67 2.65 16.23
N GLN A 150 30.20 3.68 16.95
CA GLN A 150 31.05 4.68 17.58
C GLN A 150 31.69 4.21 18.89
N ILE A 151 31.04 3.35 19.67
CA ILE A 151 31.69 2.64 20.80
C ILE A 151 32.84 1.78 20.26
N ASN A 152 32.59 1.07 19.15
CA ASN A 152 33.61 0.26 18.48
C ASN A 152 34.72 1.14 17.85
N TYR A 153 34.37 2.29 17.27
CA TYR A 153 35.31 3.28 16.73
C TYR A 153 36.15 3.92 17.83
N HIS A 154 35.56 4.29 18.98
CA HIS A 154 36.26 4.86 20.13
C HIS A 154 37.22 3.83 20.75
N TRP A 155 36.80 2.56 20.83
CA TRP A 155 37.65 1.46 21.30
C TRP A 155 38.83 1.18 20.35
N ARG A 156 38.58 1.18 19.03
CA ARG A 156 39.64 1.05 18.01
C ARG A 156 40.55 2.27 17.94
N MET A 157 40.01 3.48 18.07
CA MET A 157 40.78 4.73 18.09
C MET A 157 41.64 4.83 19.35
N LYS A 158 41.17 4.38 20.52
CA LYS A 158 42.00 4.34 21.74
C LYS A 158 43.25 3.48 21.55
N ASN A 159 43.12 2.36 20.81
CA ASN A 159 44.22 1.45 20.49
C ASN A 159 45.14 1.95 19.36
N ILE A 160 44.64 2.79 18.45
CA ILE A 160 45.44 3.39 17.36
C ILE A 160 46.14 4.66 17.83
N ILE A 161 45.46 5.50 18.62
CA ILE A 161 45.99 6.74 19.21
C ILE A 161 47.11 6.44 20.22
N SER A 162 47.00 5.36 21.00
CA SER A 162 48.08 4.96 21.91
C SER A 162 49.35 4.50 21.20
N LYS A 163 49.24 4.10 19.92
CA LYS A 163 50.33 3.48 19.17
C LYS A 163 51.03 4.42 18.19
N TYR A 164 50.39 5.52 17.76
CA TYR A 164 50.89 6.35 16.65
C TYR A 164 50.83 7.88 16.86
N TRP A 165 50.49 8.37 18.06
CA TRP A 165 50.33 9.82 18.30
C TRP A 165 51.48 10.42 19.11
N PRO A 166 52.15 11.50 18.65
CA PRO A 166 53.07 12.27 19.48
C PRO A 166 52.33 12.94 20.66
N PRO A 167 53.03 13.38 21.73
CA PRO A 167 52.39 14.02 22.86
C PRO A 167 51.92 15.43 22.48
N TYR A 168 50.68 15.56 22.01
CA TYR A 168 49.95 16.82 22.16
C TYR A 168 49.64 17.03 23.64
N ASP A 169 49.66 18.28 24.09
CA ASP A 169 49.27 18.59 25.46
C ASP A 169 47.83 18.10 25.73
N TYR A 170 47.59 17.78 26.99
CA TYR A 170 46.31 17.28 27.46
C TYR A 170 45.14 18.22 27.12
N GLY A 171 45.40 19.53 27.04
CA GLY A 171 44.42 20.57 26.74
C GLY A 171 43.84 20.44 25.34
N THR A 172 44.67 20.20 24.33
CA THR A 172 44.20 20.07 22.93
C THR A 172 43.31 18.85 22.75
N ARG A 173 43.65 17.72 23.39
CA ARG A 173 42.83 16.48 23.37
C ARG A 173 41.48 16.68 24.06
N LEU A 174 41.48 17.41 25.17
CA LEU A 174 40.28 17.72 25.93
C LEU A 174 39.35 18.66 25.13
N ILE A 175 39.89 19.70 24.48
CA ILE A 175 39.12 20.65 23.67
C ILE A 175 38.42 19.96 22.49
N ILE A 176 39.14 19.10 21.75
CA ILE A 176 38.54 18.36 20.62
C ILE A 176 37.44 17.41 21.11
N SER A 177 37.66 16.73 22.24
CA SER A 177 36.67 15.82 22.81
C SER A 177 35.42 16.56 23.28
N ILE A 178 35.58 17.72 23.91
CA ILE A 178 34.47 18.60 24.33
C ILE A 178 33.72 19.15 23.11
N ALA A 179 34.42 19.59 22.07
CA ALA A 179 33.78 20.11 20.86
C ALA A 179 32.93 19.05 20.14
N ILE A 180 33.44 17.82 20.04
CA ILE A 180 32.69 16.68 19.51
C ILE A 180 31.46 16.41 20.39
N ALA A 181 31.64 16.30 21.71
CA ALA A 181 30.54 16.05 22.65
C ALA A 181 29.43 17.13 22.58
N LEU A 182 29.81 18.41 22.51
CA LEU A 182 28.87 19.52 22.40
C LEU A 182 28.11 19.48 21.07
N SER A 183 28.76 19.16 19.96
CA SER A 183 28.07 19.01 18.67
C SER A 183 27.02 17.90 18.68
N PHE A 184 27.27 16.80 19.40
CA PHE A 184 26.30 15.73 19.59
C PHE A 184 25.13 16.13 20.49
N ILE A 185 25.37 16.87 21.57
CA ILE A 185 24.31 17.38 22.44
C ILE A 185 23.38 18.30 21.64
N VAL A 186 23.94 19.21 20.84
CA VAL A 186 23.15 20.13 19.99
C VAL A 186 22.30 19.34 18.99
N MET A 187 22.86 18.29 18.37
CA MET A 187 22.11 17.42 17.46
C MET A 187 20.97 16.68 18.17
N MET A 188 21.22 16.07 19.33
CA MET A 188 20.18 15.34 20.07
C MET A 188 19.07 16.25 20.57
N VAL A 189 19.42 17.44 21.10
CA VAL A 189 18.43 18.44 21.52
C VAL A 189 17.59 18.91 20.34
N SER A 190 18.19 19.07 19.16
CA SER A 190 17.46 19.44 17.94
C SER A 190 16.47 18.35 17.51
N VAL A 191 16.86 17.07 17.56
CA VAL A 191 15.97 15.94 17.24
C VAL A 191 14.80 15.84 18.23
N ILE A 192 15.07 15.97 19.54
CA ILE A 192 14.03 15.94 20.59
C ILE A 192 13.08 17.13 20.45
N TRP A 193 13.60 18.32 20.13
CA TRP A 193 12.79 19.52 19.97
C TRP A 193 11.91 19.44 18.72
N ILE A 194 12.42 18.89 17.61
CA ILE A 194 11.64 18.61 16.39
C ILE A 194 10.54 17.58 16.69
N GLU A 195 10.86 16.50 17.40
CA GLU A 195 9.86 15.48 17.79
C GLU A 195 8.73 16.08 18.63
N ASN A 196 9.06 16.89 19.63
CA ASN A 196 8.08 17.54 20.49
C ASN A 196 7.26 18.60 19.75
N GLY A 197 7.87 19.35 18.83
CA GLY A 197 7.17 20.28 17.94
C GLY A 197 6.16 19.59 17.03
N PHE A 198 6.53 18.44 16.46
CA PHE A 198 5.63 17.62 15.63
C PHE A 198 4.48 17.02 16.45
N ARG A 199 4.75 16.49 17.64
CA ARG A 199 3.72 15.98 18.55
C ARG A 199 2.73 17.08 18.97
N GLY A 200 3.23 18.30 19.23
CA GLY A 200 2.41 19.46 19.57
C GLY A 200 1.54 19.97 18.42
N LEU A 201 2.04 19.95 17.18
CA LEU A 201 1.27 20.35 16.00
C LEU A 201 0.22 19.30 15.60
N TYR A 202 0.60 18.02 15.55
CA TYR A 202 -0.30 16.93 15.14
C TYR A 202 -1.34 16.59 16.20
N GLY A 203 -1.01 16.66 17.50
CA GLY A 203 -1.96 16.43 18.58
C GLY A 203 -3.10 17.46 18.61
N ASN A 204 -2.82 18.71 18.26
CA ASN A 204 -3.82 19.78 18.26
C ASN A 204 -4.69 19.82 16.99
N ILE A 205 -4.15 19.39 15.84
CA ILE A 205 -4.89 19.35 14.56
C ILE A 205 -5.81 18.11 14.50
N THR A 206 -5.40 16.98 15.07
CA THR A 206 -6.20 15.74 15.06
C THR A 206 -7.34 15.74 16.08
N HIS A 207 -7.15 16.31 17.28
CA HIS A 207 -8.21 16.29 18.30
C HIS A 207 -9.38 17.26 18.03
N SER A 208 -9.14 18.43 17.44
CA SER A 208 -10.22 19.44 17.29
C SER A 208 -11.19 19.16 16.13
N LYS A 209 -10.71 18.55 15.03
CA LYS A 209 -11.54 18.19 13.86
C LYS A 209 -12.17 16.80 13.98
N ALA A 210 -11.44 15.80 14.51
CA ALA A 210 -11.99 14.46 14.70
C ALA A 210 -13.06 14.42 15.81
N ALA A 211 -12.89 15.16 16.91
CA ALA A 211 -13.90 15.19 17.98
C ALA A 211 -15.23 15.83 17.54
N LYS A 212 -15.18 16.80 16.63
CA LYS A 212 -16.39 17.44 16.07
C LYS A 212 -17.13 16.55 15.07
N PHE A 213 -16.41 15.68 14.36
CA PHE A 213 -16.98 14.71 13.41
C PHE A 213 -17.55 13.48 14.13
N VAL A 214 -16.82 12.94 15.12
CA VAL A 214 -17.25 11.77 15.92
C VAL A 214 -18.48 12.09 16.76
N LYS A 215 -18.59 13.29 17.34
CA LYS A 215 -19.78 13.69 18.13
C LYS A 215 -21.06 13.84 17.30
N ARG A 216 -20.95 14.00 15.98
CA ARG A 216 -22.08 14.01 15.04
C ARG A 216 -22.45 12.60 14.57
N ALA A 217 -21.51 11.66 14.61
CA ALA A 217 -21.71 10.26 14.24
C ALA A 217 -22.19 9.36 15.40
N THR A 218 -22.08 9.80 16.66
CA THR A 218 -22.46 9.01 17.85
C THR A 218 -23.85 9.33 18.41
N SER A 219 -24.62 10.21 17.77
CA SER A 219 -26.06 10.30 18.06
C SER A 219 -26.78 9.27 17.18
N PRO A 220 -27.46 8.25 17.76
CA PRO A 220 -28.24 7.33 16.95
C PRO A 220 -29.26 8.14 16.15
N PRO A 221 -29.33 7.99 14.80
CA PRO A 221 -30.46 8.54 14.09
C PRO A 221 -31.71 7.89 14.70
N VAL A 222 -32.68 8.71 15.12
CA VAL A 222 -34.03 8.22 15.38
C VAL A 222 -34.57 7.75 14.03
N VAL A 223 -34.35 6.47 13.74
CA VAL A 223 -34.90 5.79 12.57
C VAL A 223 -36.40 5.73 12.80
N LYS A 224 -37.14 6.65 12.16
CA LYS A 224 -38.55 6.40 11.89
C LYS A 224 -38.62 5.07 11.13
N PRO A 225 -39.47 4.11 11.54
CA PRO A 225 -39.56 2.82 10.86
C PRO A 225 -39.78 3.07 9.37
N SER A 226 -38.83 2.58 8.58
CA SER A 226 -38.95 2.45 7.14
C SER A 226 -40.30 1.80 6.82
N PRO A 227 -41.05 2.27 5.80
CA PRO A 227 -42.22 1.55 5.31
C PRO A 227 -41.80 0.10 5.05
N LYS A 228 -42.54 -0.85 5.64
CA LYS A 228 -42.30 -2.30 5.52
C LYS A 228 -41.83 -2.63 4.09
N GLN A 229 -40.58 -3.07 3.92
CA GLN A 229 -40.07 -3.66 2.69
C GLN A 229 -40.96 -4.86 2.35
N LYS A 230 -42.00 -4.62 1.56
CA LYS A 230 -42.85 -5.66 0.97
C LYS A 230 -42.06 -6.29 -0.18
N ASP A 231 -41.76 -7.57 -0.03
CA ASP A 231 -41.67 -8.58 -1.10
C ASP A 231 -40.77 -8.28 -2.32
N MET A 232 -39.51 -7.92 -2.10
CA MET A 232 -38.47 -8.10 -3.12
C MET A 232 -37.60 -9.30 -2.75
N LEU A 233 -37.30 -10.16 -3.74
CA LEU A 233 -36.29 -11.21 -3.60
C LEU A 233 -34.98 -10.57 -3.10
N PRO A 234 -34.19 -11.26 -2.25
CA PRO A 234 -32.89 -10.77 -1.88
C PRO A 234 -32.06 -10.52 -3.13
N LYS A 235 -31.26 -9.45 -3.09
CA LYS A 235 -30.34 -9.09 -4.16
C LYS A 235 -29.22 -10.13 -4.19
N THR A 236 -29.39 -11.13 -5.04
CA THR A 236 -28.52 -12.31 -5.11
C THR A 236 -28.31 -12.74 -6.56
N ILE A 237 -27.39 -13.70 -6.76
CA ILE A 237 -27.11 -14.33 -8.05
C ILE A 237 -27.78 -15.69 -8.06
N THR A 238 -28.49 -16.00 -9.15
CA THR A 238 -29.09 -17.31 -9.36
C THR A 238 -28.48 -18.02 -10.54
N GLY A 239 -28.47 -19.35 -10.50
CA GLY A 239 -28.03 -20.17 -11.61
C GLY A 239 -26.53 -20.39 -11.67
N LYS A 240 -26.06 -20.79 -12.85
CA LYS A 240 -24.67 -21.16 -13.12
C LYS A 240 -23.85 -19.95 -13.50
N GLY A 241 -22.67 -19.84 -12.93
CA GLY A 241 -21.69 -18.90 -13.45
C GLY A 241 -20.26 -19.41 -13.46
N VAL A 242 -19.46 -18.66 -14.18
CA VAL A 242 -18.09 -19.03 -14.49
C VAL A 242 -17.20 -17.80 -14.34
N TRP A 243 -16.09 -18.00 -13.65
CA TRP A 243 -15.09 -16.97 -13.45
C TRP A 243 -14.12 -16.94 -14.61
N VAL A 244 -13.68 -15.74 -14.98
CA VAL A 244 -12.78 -15.44 -16.09
C VAL A 244 -11.63 -14.64 -15.51
N PHE A 245 -10.43 -15.23 -15.55
CA PHE A 245 -9.23 -14.61 -15.01
C PHE A 245 -8.59 -13.66 -16.03
N CYS A 246 -8.44 -14.10 -17.28
CA CYS A 246 -7.91 -13.27 -18.36
C CYS A 246 -8.86 -13.26 -19.56
N LEU A 247 -9.71 -12.21 -19.62
CA LEU A 247 -10.67 -12.03 -20.70
C LEU A 247 -10.00 -12.00 -22.08
N ASP A 248 -8.83 -11.39 -22.16
CA ASP A 248 -8.07 -11.24 -23.40
C ASP A 248 -7.53 -12.58 -23.92
N ALA A 249 -6.91 -13.39 -23.05
CA ALA A 249 -6.46 -14.74 -23.40
C ALA A 249 -7.61 -15.63 -23.84
N ILE A 250 -8.74 -15.56 -23.13
CA ILE A 250 -9.96 -16.30 -23.49
C ILE A 250 -10.54 -15.79 -24.82
N SER A 251 -10.56 -14.48 -25.04
CA SER A 251 -10.98 -13.90 -26.32
C SER A 251 -10.15 -14.45 -27.47
N ARG A 252 -8.82 -14.52 -27.36
CA ARG A 252 -7.99 -15.17 -28.40
C ARG A 252 -8.29 -16.64 -28.55
N LYS A 253 -8.33 -17.40 -27.45
CA LYS A 253 -8.56 -18.85 -27.43
C LYS A 253 -9.87 -19.22 -28.14
N GLU A 254 -10.93 -18.43 -27.94
CA GLU A 254 -12.24 -18.67 -28.52
C GLU A 254 -12.44 -17.99 -29.90
N ASN A 255 -11.46 -17.24 -30.40
CA ASN A 255 -11.55 -16.43 -31.62
C ASN A 255 -12.53 -15.23 -31.56
N GLY A 256 -12.54 -14.55 -30.42
CA GLY A 256 -13.16 -13.25 -30.20
C GLY A 256 -14.24 -13.27 -29.10
N LEU A 257 -14.52 -12.10 -28.52
CA LEU A 257 -15.50 -11.94 -27.43
C LEU A 257 -16.90 -12.50 -27.78
N SER A 258 -17.34 -12.40 -29.03
CA SER A 258 -18.63 -12.99 -29.45
C SER A 258 -18.64 -14.52 -29.30
N LYS A 259 -17.52 -15.19 -29.56
CA LYS A 259 -17.38 -16.63 -29.39
C LYS A 259 -17.28 -17.05 -27.93
N VAL A 260 -16.71 -16.19 -27.08
CA VAL A 260 -16.78 -16.36 -25.62
C VAL A 260 -18.24 -16.39 -25.17
N VAL A 261 -19.05 -15.41 -25.57
CA VAL A 261 -20.48 -15.36 -25.19
C VAL A 261 -21.27 -16.53 -25.80
N GLU A 262 -21.03 -16.90 -27.06
CA GLU A 262 -21.65 -18.07 -27.70
C GLU A 262 -21.36 -19.36 -26.91
N LYS A 263 -20.11 -19.52 -26.43
CA LYS A 263 -19.72 -20.66 -25.60
C LYS A 263 -20.39 -20.64 -24.23
N ALA A 264 -20.46 -19.48 -23.57
CA ALA A 264 -21.17 -19.33 -22.29
C ALA A 264 -22.64 -19.75 -22.44
N LYS A 265 -23.31 -19.28 -23.50
CA LYS A 265 -24.68 -19.65 -23.83
C LYS A 265 -24.83 -21.14 -24.14
N LYS A 266 -23.92 -21.70 -24.95
CA LYS A 266 -23.93 -23.13 -25.32
C LYS A 266 -23.89 -24.05 -24.10
N TYR A 267 -23.15 -23.67 -23.07
CA TYR A 267 -23.03 -24.43 -21.82
C TYR A 267 -23.93 -23.91 -20.70
N GLU A 268 -24.94 -23.11 -21.04
CA GLU A 268 -26.02 -22.69 -20.15
C GLU A 268 -25.51 -21.92 -18.91
N ALA A 269 -24.51 -21.05 -19.10
CA ALA A 269 -24.11 -20.09 -18.08
C ALA A 269 -25.15 -18.97 -17.97
N ASP A 270 -25.64 -18.71 -16.77
CA ASP A 270 -26.51 -17.57 -16.44
C ASP A 270 -25.70 -16.29 -16.21
N CYS A 271 -24.45 -16.44 -15.75
CA CYS A 271 -23.58 -15.31 -15.48
C CYS A 271 -22.09 -15.57 -15.69
N MET A 272 -21.33 -14.49 -15.88
CA MET A 272 -19.88 -14.49 -16.00
C MET A 272 -19.27 -13.52 -14.99
N PHE A 273 -18.15 -13.92 -14.38
CA PHE A 273 -17.38 -13.09 -13.44
C PHE A 273 -16.05 -12.75 -14.07
N ILE A 274 -15.86 -11.51 -14.50
CA ILE A 274 -14.71 -11.10 -15.31
C ILE A 274 -13.75 -10.26 -14.48
N LYS A 275 -12.48 -10.65 -14.44
CA LYS A 275 -11.45 -9.88 -13.71
C LYS A 275 -11.31 -8.50 -14.36
N ALA A 276 -11.53 -7.46 -13.58
CA ALA A 276 -11.39 -6.08 -14.01
C ALA A 276 -10.04 -5.49 -13.61
N PHE A 277 -9.51 -5.87 -12.44
CA PHE A 277 -8.21 -5.40 -11.96
C PHE A 277 -7.55 -6.35 -10.95
N ASP A 278 -6.26 -6.13 -10.73
CA ASP A 278 -5.47 -6.57 -9.57
C ASP A 278 -4.80 -5.34 -8.97
N SER A 279 -5.00 -5.07 -7.68
CA SER A 279 -4.55 -3.80 -7.07
C SER A 279 -3.19 -3.87 -6.36
N ASP A 280 -2.31 -4.81 -6.72
CA ASP A 280 -0.95 -4.86 -6.15
C ASP A 280 -0.18 -3.56 -6.45
N LEU A 281 -0.03 -2.71 -5.43
CA LEU A 281 0.74 -1.46 -5.51
C LEU A 281 2.21 -1.63 -5.10
N HIS A 282 2.58 -2.78 -4.50
CA HIS A 282 3.94 -3.03 -4.03
C HIS A 282 4.90 -3.37 -5.18
N ASN A 283 4.38 -3.93 -6.27
CA ASN A 283 5.12 -4.13 -7.52
C ASN A 283 4.82 -3.01 -8.53
N HIS A 284 5.53 -1.89 -8.44
CA HIS A 284 5.51 -0.82 -9.44
C HIS A 284 6.06 -1.32 -10.81
N PHE A 285 5.28 -2.00 -11.65
CA PHE A 285 5.66 -2.26 -13.05
C PHE A 285 4.45 -2.60 -13.94
N PRO A 286 4.41 -2.11 -15.20
CA PRO A 286 4.14 -2.97 -16.34
C PRO A 286 5.49 -3.54 -16.79
N LYS A 287 5.87 -4.71 -16.28
CA LYS A 287 6.96 -5.50 -16.84
C LYS A 287 6.30 -6.73 -17.41
N SER A 288 5.89 -6.62 -18.67
CA SER A 288 5.68 -7.75 -19.58
C SER A 288 5.16 -9.03 -18.90
N GLY A 289 3.84 -9.12 -18.68
CA GLY A 289 3.20 -10.43 -18.55
C GLY A 289 2.33 -10.75 -17.34
N ASP A 290 2.16 -9.87 -16.33
CA ASP A 290 1.41 -10.26 -15.12
C ASP A 290 0.23 -9.31 -14.75
N TRP A 291 -0.97 -9.79 -15.14
CA TRP A 291 -2.29 -9.77 -14.45
C TRP A 291 -3.07 -8.46 -14.19
N MET A 292 -3.09 -7.60 -15.21
CA MET A 292 -4.17 -6.77 -15.81
C MET A 292 -4.97 -5.75 -14.95
N PRO A 293 -4.85 -4.44 -15.28
CA PRO A 293 -5.85 -3.72 -16.12
C PRO A 293 -5.43 -3.59 -17.59
N TRP A 294 -4.35 -4.26 -17.97
CA TRP A 294 -3.75 -4.28 -19.30
C TRP A 294 -3.66 -5.70 -19.85
N ASN A 295 -3.96 -5.93 -21.12
CA ASN A 295 -3.87 -7.24 -21.76
C ASN A 295 -2.43 -7.74 -21.94
N GLU A 296 -2.24 -8.92 -22.55
CA GLU A 296 -0.89 -9.47 -22.76
C GLU A 296 0.03 -8.50 -23.55
N ASN A 297 -0.57 -7.59 -24.32
CA ASN A 297 0.09 -6.56 -25.11
C ASN A 297 0.20 -5.21 -24.38
N GLY A 298 -0.23 -5.13 -23.13
CA GLY A 298 -0.21 -3.89 -22.35
C GLY A 298 -1.32 -2.91 -22.73
N GLU A 299 -2.46 -3.36 -23.26
CA GLU A 299 -3.61 -2.52 -23.62
C GLU A 299 -4.73 -2.53 -22.57
N ASP A 300 -5.35 -1.38 -22.32
CA ASP A 300 -6.43 -1.23 -21.34
C ASP A 300 -7.57 -2.22 -21.63
N VAL A 301 -7.98 -2.96 -20.60
CA VAL A 301 -8.98 -4.03 -20.70
C VAL A 301 -10.40 -3.52 -20.57
N ARG A 302 -10.59 -2.30 -20.05
CA ARG A 302 -11.92 -1.71 -19.83
C ARG A 302 -12.76 -1.65 -21.11
N PRO A 303 -12.22 -1.31 -22.30
CA PRO A 303 -12.93 -1.44 -23.56
C PRO A 303 -13.40 -2.87 -23.88
N TYR A 304 -12.57 -3.88 -23.59
CA TYR A 304 -12.93 -5.29 -23.80
C TYR A 304 -14.04 -5.72 -22.84
N LEU A 305 -13.94 -5.35 -21.55
CA LEU A 305 -14.97 -5.58 -20.55
C LEU A 305 -16.30 -4.93 -20.96
N LYS A 306 -16.30 -3.65 -21.33
CA LYS A 306 -17.51 -2.96 -21.83
C LYS A 306 -18.13 -3.65 -23.04
N LYS A 307 -17.30 -4.14 -23.96
CA LYS A 307 -17.76 -4.83 -25.17
C LYS A 307 -18.39 -6.18 -24.84
N ILE A 308 -17.77 -7.00 -23.99
CA ILE A 308 -18.34 -8.30 -23.62
C ILE A 308 -19.61 -8.15 -22.78
N VAL A 309 -19.72 -7.13 -21.92
CA VAL A 309 -20.96 -6.80 -21.20
C VAL A 309 -22.13 -6.65 -22.18
N GLY A 310 -21.97 -5.82 -23.22
CA GLY A 310 -23.02 -5.64 -24.22
C GLY A 310 -23.37 -6.91 -25.00
N LEU A 311 -22.37 -7.72 -25.34
CA LEU A 311 -22.58 -9.01 -26.02
C LEU A 311 -23.32 -10.02 -25.13
N ALA A 312 -22.92 -10.15 -23.86
CA ALA A 312 -23.52 -11.07 -22.90
C ALA A 312 -24.96 -10.67 -22.57
N HIS A 313 -25.24 -9.38 -22.37
CA HIS A 313 -26.59 -8.87 -22.12
C HIS A 313 -27.55 -9.16 -23.29
N ASN A 314 -27.07 -9.10 -24.54
CA ASN A 314 -27.88 -9.46 -25.71
C ASN A 314 -28.30 -10.94 -25.72
N GLU A 315 -27.53 -11.79 -25.05
CA GLU A 315 -27.81 -13.22 -24.90
C GLU A 315 -28.48 -13.58 -23.57
N GLY A 316 -28.85 -12.58 -22.76
CA GLY A 316 -29.48 -12.77 -21.45
C GLY A 316 -28.52 -13.17 -20.33
N ILE A 317 -27.20 -13.13 -20.57
CA ILE A 317 -26.17 -13.52 -19.60
C ILE A 317 -25.75 -12.32 -18.77
N LYS A 318 -25.73 -12.47 -17.44
CA LYS A 318 -25.29 -11.44 -16.51
C LYS A 318 -23.77 -11.36 -16.45
N VAL A 319 -23.23 -10.15 -16.26
CA VAL A 319 -21.78 -9.95 -16.15
C VAL A 319 -21.46 -9.22 -14.85
N TYR A 320 -20.67 -9.85 -14.00
CA TYR A 320 -20.11 -9.27 -12.79
C TYR A 320 -18.63 -9.00 -13.01
N ALA A 321 -18.16 -7.81 -12.65
CA ALA A 321 -16.72 -7.58 -12.56
C ALA A 321 -16.19 -8.14 -11.23
N TRP A 322 -14.92 -8.51 -11.18
CA TRP A 322 -14.25 -8.79 -9.90
C TRP A 322 -12.83 -8.26 -9.90
N GLY A 323 -12.25 -8.09 -8.71
CA GLY A 323 -10.87 -7.65 -8.58
C GLY A 323 -10.24 -8.15 -7.29
N PHE A 324 -8.96 -8.52 -7.40
CA PHE A 324 -8.15 -8.88 -6.25
C PHE A 324 -7.74 -7.61 -5.52
N VAL A 325 -8.16 -7.48 -4.25
CA VAL A 325 -7.98 -6.27 -3.45
C VAL A 325 -6.93 -6.48 -2.37
N TRP A 326 -6.05 -5.49 -2.20
CA TRP A 326 -4.88 -5.56 -1.32
C TRP A 326 -5.03 -4.71 -0.06
N GLY A 327 -5.81 -3.63 -0.13
CA GLY A 327 -6.07 -2.72 0.99
C GLY A 327 -5.01 -1.63 1.20
N ASP A 328 -3.98 -1.59 0.34
CA ASP A 328 -2.87 -0.64 0.46
C ASP A 328 -3.29 0.81 0.15
N ASP A 329 -4.14 0.98 -0.86
CA ASP A 329 -4.79 2.26 -1.20
C ASP A 329 -6.30 2.05 -1.38
N PRO A 330 -7.08 2.14 -0.29
CA PRO A 330 -8.51 1.86 -0.34
C PRO A 330 -9.30 2.87 -1.20
N GLU A 331 -8.78 4.08 -1.41
CA GLU A 331 -9.43 5.11 -2.24
C GLU A 331 -9.22 4.81 -3.72
N TYR A 332 -8.00 4.40 -4.09
CA TYR A 332 -7.69 3.96 -5.46
C TYR A 332 -8.40 2.65 -5.81
N GLU A 333 -8.43 1.66 -4.92
CA GLU A 333 -9.20 0.42 -5.12
C GLU A 333 -10.69 0.72 -5.32
N ALA A 334 -11.28 1.57 -4.47
CA ALA A 334 -12.67 1.98 -4.63
C ALA A 334 -12.92 2.67 -5.98
N LYS A 335 -11.97 3.48 -6.47
CA LYS A 335 -12.04 4.09 -7.79
C LYS A 335 -12.06 3.04 -8.90
N LEU A 336 -11.21 2.01 -8.85
CA LEU A 336 -11.18 0.94 -9.86
C LEU A 336 -12.49 0.13 -9.88
N VAL A 337 -13.08 -0.11 -8.71
CA VAL A 337 -14.40 -0.76 -8.59
C VAL A 337 -15.48 0.10 -9.24
N ILE A 338 -15.50 1.40 -8.93
CA ILE A 338 -16.45 2.35 -9.51
C ILE A 338 -16.31 2.42 -11.03
N GLU A 339 -15.08 2.54 -11.54
CA GLU A 339 -14.82 2.54 -12.98
C GLU A 339 -15.33 1.26 -13.64
N SER A 340 -15.18 0.10 -12.98
CA SER A 340 -15.71 -1.18 -13.47
C SER A 340 -17.24 -1.18 -13.53
N LEU A 341 -17.91 -0.67 -12.49
CA LEU A 341 -19.37 -0.53 -12.45
C LEU A 341 -19.89 0.39 -13.57
N GLU A 342 -19.14 1.45 -13.92
CA GLU A 342 -19.49 2.39 -14.99
C GLU A 342 -19.42 1.78 -16.41
N LEU A 343 -18.82 0.60 -16.57
CA LEU A 343 -18.80 -0.13 -17.84
C LEU A 343 -20.10 -0.89 -18.11
N GLY A 344 -21.05 -0.87 -17.18
CA GLY A 344 -22.38 -1.47 -17.35
C GLY A 344 -22.52 -2.90 -16.85
N VAL A 345 -21.56 -3.40 -16.07
CA VAL A 345 -21.68 -4.69 -15.38
C VAL A 345 -22.88 -4.69 -14.42
N ASP A 346 -23.42 -5.88 -14.13
CA ASP A 346 -24.56 -6.08 -13.22
C ASP A 346 -24.15 -6.00 -11.74
N GLY A 347 -22.86 -6.01 -11.45
CA GLY A 347 -22.31 -5.91 -10.10
C GLY A 347 -20.81 -6.11 -10.03
N PHE A 348 -20.29 -6.13 -8.81
CA PHE A 348 -18.86 -6.27 -8.53
C PHE A 348 -18.59 -7.25 -7.39
N PHE A 349 -17.52 -8.05 -7.49
CA PHE A 349 -17.02 -8.94 -6.44
C PHE A 349 -15.61 -8.57 -6.00
N TYR A 350 -15.44 -8.33 -4.71
CA TYR A 350 -14.11 -8.25 -4.10
C TYR A 350 -13.54 -9.64 -3.92
N ASP A 351 -12.34 -9.90 -4.43
CA ASP A 351 -11.58 -11.08 -4.02
C ASP A 351 -10.67 -10.69 -2.85
N VAL A 352 -11.03 -11.17 -1.66
CA VAL A 352 -10.50 -10.71 -0.38
C VAL A 352 -9.75 -11.83 0.30
N GLU A 353 -8.45 -11.63 0.49
CA GLU A 353 -7.57 -12.62 1.10
C GLU A 353 -6.66 -12.01 2.17
N ASP A 354 -5.59 -12.73 2.53
CA ASP A 354 -4.69 -12.41 3.64
C ASP A 354 -3.92 -11.09 3.45
N GLN A 355 -3.93 -10.48 2.27
CA GLN A 355 -3.38 -9.15 1.98
C GLN A 355 -4.02 -8.09 2.88
N TYR A 356 -5.29 -8.29 3.29
CA TYR A 356 -5.97 -7.41 4.24
C TYR A 356 -5.55 -7.60 5.71
N ALA A 357 -4.53 -8.42 6.01
CA ALA A 357 -4.06 -8.65 7.38
C ALA A 357 -3.73 -7.33 8.10
N GLY A 358 -4.49 -7.04 9.17
CA GLY A 358 -4.34 -5.80 9.93
C GLY A 358 -4.94 -4.55 9.26
N GLN A 359 -5.58 -4.68 8.10
CA GLN A 359 -6.06 -3.59 7.25
C GLN A 359 -7.59 -3.36 7.34
N VAL A 360 -8.19 -3.60 8.52
CA VAL A 360 -9.65 -3.44 8.73
C VAL A 360 -10.14 -2.04 8.35
N LYS A 361 -9.36 -1.00 8.64
CA LYS A 361 -9.72 0.39 8.30
C LYS A 361 -9.72 0.63 6.79
N SER A 362 -8.77 0.06 6.06
CA SER A 362 -8.72 0.17 4.60
C SER A 362 -9.95 -0.48 3.98
N ALA A 363 -10.33 -1.68 4.44
CA ALA A 363 -11.54 -2.36 3.98
C ALA A 363 -12.79 -1.50 4.21
N GLU A 364 -12.90 -0.86 5.38
CA GLU A 364 -14.04 -0.01 5.74
C GLU A 364 -14.13 1.23 4.82
N ILE A 365 -13.00 1.88 4.54
CA ILE A 365 -12.94 3.06 3.66
C ILE A 365 -13.38 2.67 2.24
N MET A 366 -12.78 1.62 1.68
CA MET A 366 -13.05 1.18 0.32
C MET A 366 -14.53 0.76 0.15
N CYS A 367 -15.04 -0.06 1.07
CA CYS A 367 -16.45 -0.50 1.04
C CYS A 367 -17.42 0.67 1.24
N LEU A 368 -17.09 1.65 2.09
CA LEU A 368 -17.93 2.83 2.29
C LEU A 368 -18.05 3.67 1.02
N ILE A 369 -16.93 3.97 0.35
CA ILE A 369 -16.90 4.75 -0.89
C ILE A 369 -17.75 4.07 -1.97
N VAL A 370 -17.55 2.76 -2.19
CA VAL A 370 -18.32 2.00 -3.18
C VAL A 370 -19.80 1.94 -2.81
N SER A 371 -20.14 1.72 -1.54
CA SER A 371 -21.53 1.69 -1.07
C SER A 371 -22.25 3.03 -1.30
N GLU A 372 -21.58 4.16 -1.04
CA GLU A 372 -22.13 5.49 -1.30
C GLU A 372 -22.35 5.74 -2.79
N TYR A 373 -21.40 5.31 -3.64
CA TYR A 373 -21.55 5.37 -5.09
C TYR A 373 -22.77 4.57 -5.56
N VAL A 374 -22.87 3.29 -5.17
CA VAL A 374 -23.97 2.39 -5.56
C VAL A 374 -25.32 2.95 -5.14
N LYS A 375 -25.45 3.41 -3.88
CA LYS A 375 -26.68 4.03 -3.38
C LYS A 375 -27.10 5.26 -4.19
N LYS A 376 -26.14 6.07 -4.62
CA LYS A 376 -26.40 7.31 -5.38
C LYS A 376 -26.72 7.04 -6.85
N LYS A 377 -26.07 6.05 -7.47
CA LYS A 377 -26.10 5.83 -8.92
C LYS A 377 -27.11 4.77 -9.33
N ASN A 378 -27.04 3.60 -8.73
CA ASN A 378 -27.94 2.50 -9.03
C ASN A 378 -27.97 1.51 -7.85
N PRO A 379 -28.96 1.60 -6.94
CA PRO A 379 -29.06 0.72 -5.77
C PRO A 379 -29.27 -0.77 -6.14
N ASN A 380 -29.58 -1.08 -7.40
CA ASN A 380 -29.75 -2.44 -7.90
C ASN A 380 -28.42 -3.13 -8.26
N LEU A 381 -27.28 -2.42 -8.34
CA LEU A 381 -25.96 -3.03 -8.62
C LEU A 381 -25.50 -3.95 -7.50
N LEU A 382 -25.39 -5.25 -7.75
CA LEU A 382 -25.03 -6.24 -6.72
C LEU A 382 -23.55 -6.15 -6.34
N ILE A 383 -23.27 -6.03 -5.04
CA ILE A 383 -21.92 -6.00 -4.52
C ILE A 383 -21.69 -7.27 -3.71
N GLY A 384 -20.72 -8.07 -4.11
CA GLY A 384 -20.36 -9.32 -3.45
C GLY A 384 -18.91 -9.34 -3.02
N PHE A 385 -18.55 -10.37 -2.26
CA PHE A 385 -17.14 -10.71 -2.06
C PHE A 385 -16.95 -12.22 -2.09
N THR A 386 -15.74 -12.63 -2.45
CA THR A 386 -15.24 -13.99 -2.39
C THR A 386 -14.02 -14.03 -1.46
N SER A 387 -13.82 -15.19 -0.83
CA SER A 387 -12.70 -15.45 0.07
C SER A 387 -12.61 -16.95 0.36
N TYR A 388 -11.62 -17.34 1.15
CA TYR A 388 -11.40 -18.69 1.65
C TYR A 388 -12.67 -19.38 2.14
N ASP A 389 -12.75 -20.69 1.97
CA ASP A 389 -13.90 -21.50 2.37
C ASP A 389 -13.93 -21.87 3.86
N ASN A 390 -12.90 -21.52 4.63
CA ASN A 390 -12.93 -21.60 6.09
C ASN A 390 -12.56 -20.28 6.78
N PRO A 391 -13.53 -19.59 7.41
CA PRO A 391 -13.26 -18.34 8.10
C PRO A 391 -12.42 -18.53 9.36
N ASN A 392 -12.45 -19.69 10.01
CA ASN A 392 -11.76 -19.88 11.28
C ASN A 392 -10.25 -19.83 11.15
N TRP A 393 -9.71 -20.15 9.97
CA TRP A 393 -8.28 -20.07 9.67
C TRP A 393 -7.84 -18.64 9.32
N HIS A 394 -8.76 -17.83 8.78
CA HIS A 394 -8.44 -16.51 8.23
C HIS A 394 -9.06 -15.33 9.00
N LYS A 395 -9.90 -15.56 10.02
CA LYS A 395 -10.65 -14.52 10.75
C LYS A 395 -9.80 -13.45 11.44
N SER A 396 -8.50 -13.68 11.64
CA SER A 396 -7.56 -12.68 12.17
C SER A 396 -6.91 -11.82 11.09
N ARG A 397 -6.97 -12.25 9.83
CA ARG A 397 -6.32 -11.62 8.68
C ARG A 397 -7.33 -10.98 7.74
N VAL A 398 -8.45 -11.65 7.49
CA VAL A 398 -9.50 -11.17 6.60
C VAL A 398 -10.61 -10.45 7.38
N PRO A 399 -10.96 -9.20 7.03
CA PRO A 399 -11.96 -8.40 7.75
C PRO A 399 -13.39 -8.78 7.32
N PHE A 400 -13.78 -10.05 7.51
CA PHE A 400 -15.09 -10.59 7.09
C PHE A 400 -16.28 -9.76 7.57
N LYS A 401 -16.21 -9.21 8.79
CA LYS A 401 -17.27 -8.36 9.36
C LYS A 401 -17.51 -7.08 8.55
N VAL A 402 -16.46 -6.51 7.96
CA VAL A 402 -16.56 -5.30 7.14
C VAL A 402 -17.24 -5.65 5.83
N PHE A 403 -16.75 -6.66 5.11
CA PHE A 403 -17.33 -7.06 3.84
C PHE A 403 -18.78 -7.53 3.98
N ASP A 404 -19.10 -8.27 5.03
CA ASP A 404 -20.49 -8.68 5.33
C ASP A 404 -21.44 -7.50 5.55
N LYS A 405 -20.98 -6.43 6.21
CA LYS A 405 -21.76 -5.23 6.44
C LYS A 405 -22.11 -4.50 5.14
N TYR A 406 -21.21 -4.51 4.15
CA TYR A 406 -21.35 -3.71 2.93
C TYR A 406 -21.81 -4.50 1.71
N CYS A 407 -21.57 -5.81 1.68
CA CYS A 407 -21.92 -6.67 0.56
C CYS A 407 -23.35 -7.23 0.68
N ASP A 408 -23.86 -7.69 -0.46
CA ASP A 408 -25.18 -8.31 -0.63
C ASP A 408 -25.09 -9.84 -0.66
N VAL A 409 -23.93 -10.39 -1.08
CA VAL A 409 -23.73 -11.82 -1.37
C VAL A 409 -22.29 -12.23 -1.03
N PHE A 410 -22.13 -13.47 -0.58
CA PHE A 410 -20.82 -14.07 -0.31
C PHE A 410 -20.60 -15.31 -1.19
N ALA A 411 -19.41 -15.44 -1.76
CA ALA A 411 -19.03 -16.54 -2.64
C ALA A 411 -17.80 -17.28 -2.07
N PRO A 412 -17.96 -18.33 -1.24
CA PRO A 412 -16.81 -19.05 -0.69
C PRO A 412 -16.06 -19.84 -1.76
N GLN A 413 -14.72 -19.74 -1.75
CA GLN A 413 -13.81 -20.50 -2.60
C GLN A 413 -13.69 -21.97 -2.15
N THR A 414 -14.73 -22.78 -2.40
CA THR A 414 -14.83 -24.20 -2.02
C THR A 414 -13.98 -25.14 -2.90
N TYR A 415 -12.68 -24.87 -2.90
CA TYR A 415 -11.68 -25.45 -3.78
C TYR A 415 -11.20 -26.82 -3.28
N TRP A 416 -11.90 -27.90 -3.66
CA TRP A 416 -11.59 -29.26 -3.18
C TRP A 416 -10.31 -29.87 -3.78
N LYS A 417 -9.76 -29.26 -4.84
CA LYS A 417 -8.52 -29.72 -5.46
C LYS A 417 -7.25 -29.04 -4.97
N ASP A 418 -7.24 -27.91 -4.26
CA ASP A 418 -5.97 -27.16 -4.04
C ASP A 418 -5.06 -27.77 -2.96
N ASP A 419 -5.61 -28.52 -2.01
CA ASP A 419 -4.88 -28.84 -0.78
C ASP A 419 -4.96 -30.33 -0.36
N SER A 420 -5.18 -31.26 -1.30
CA SER A 420 -5.25 -32.71 -1.02
C SER A 420 -6.42 -33.17 -0.12
N TRP A 421 -7.44 -32.33 0.11
CA TRP A 421 -8.56 -32.58 1.05
C TRP A 421 -9.69 -33.52 0.53
N GLY A 422 -9.60 -34.08 -0.67
CA GLY A 422 -10.48 -35.18 -1.08
C GLY A 422 -11.64 -34.83 -2.03
N ILE A 423 -12.83 -35.41 -1.76
CA ILE A 423 -14.00 -35.49 -2.66
C ILE A 423 -14.92 -34.27 -2.44
N PRO A 424 -15.58 -33.70 -3.49
CA PRO A 424 -16.40 -32.50 -3.39
C PRO A 424 -17.34 -32.40 -2.19
N ARG A 425 -18.07 -33.49 -1.87
CA ARG A 425 -19.04 -33.56 -0.77
C ARG A 425 -18.44 -33.19 0.59
N GLU A 426 -17.26 -33.71 0.89
CA GLU A 426 -16.61 -33.50 2.18
C GLU A 426 -16.16 -32.05 2.30
N ARG A 427 -15.59 -31.49 1.23
CA ARG A 427 -15.13 -30.10 1.23
C ARG A 427 -16.28 -29.11 1.33
N VAL A 428 -17.33 -29.31 0.54
CA VAL A 428 -18.58 -28.52 0.60
C VAL A 428 -19.13 -28.57 2.03
N GLY A 429 -19.41 -29.77 2.56
CA GLY A 429 -19.98 -29.91 3.90
C GLY A 429 -19.14 -29.23 4.98
N TRP A 430 -17.82 -29.39 4.93
CA TRP A 430 -16.91 -28.77 5.89
C TRP A 430 -16.85 -27.23 5.77
N ALA A 431 -16.76 -26.70 4.56
CA ALA A 431 -16.73 -25.27 4.29
C ALA A 431 -18.02 -24.60 4.79
N PHE A 432 -19.18 -25.13 4.41
CA PHE A 432 -20.47 -24.56 4.81
C PHE A 432 -20.71 -24.67 6.30
N ASN A 433 -20.36 -25.78 6.94
CA ASN A 433 -20.46 -25.89 8.40
C ASN A 433 -19.56 -24.85 9.10
N SER A 434 -18.34 -24.61 8.59
CA SER A 434 -17.43 -23.61 9.14
C SER A 434 -17.98 -22.19 8.98
N TRP A 435 -18.59 -21.87 7.85
CA TRP A 435 -19.21 -20.57 7.60
C TRP A 435 -20.51 -20.36 8.38
N VAL A 436 -21.37 -21.37 8.48
CA VAL A 436 -22.58 -21.31 9.33
C VAL A 436 -22.19 -21.09 10.79
N ASP A 437 -21.20 -21.83 11.29
CA ASP A 437 -20.70 -21.66 12.66
C ASP A 437 -20.19 -20.23 12.91
N TYR A 438 -19.42 -19.69 11.96
CA TYR A 438 -18.92 -18.33 12.03
C TYR A 438 -20.05 -17.29 11.95
N GLN A 439 -21.03 -17.48 11.07
CA GLN A 439 -22.19 -16.59 10.96
C GLN A 439 -22.96 -16.54 12.28
N GLU A 440 -23.30 -17.70 12.86
CA GLU A 440 -24.08 -17.80 14.10
C GLU A 440 -23.32 -17.29 15.33
N LYS A 441 -22.03 -17.61 15.45
CA LYS A 441 -21.25 -17.29 16.66
C LYS A 441 -20.53 -15.96 16.60
N VAL A 442 -20.26 -15.42 15.42
CA VAL A 442 -19.41 -14.23 15.25
C VAL A 442 -20.12 -13.07 14.55
N LEU A 443 -20.84 -13.33 13.46
CA LEU A 443 -21.46 -12.26 12.66
C LEU A 443 -22.80 -11.80 13.25
N LYS A 444 -23.75 -12.72 13.46
CA LYS A 444 -25.09 -12.41 14.00
C LYS A 444 -25.04 -11.71 15.37
N PRO A 445 -24.20 -12.14 16.35
CA PRO A 445 -24.08 -11.43 17.63
C PRO A 445 -23.53 -10.00 17.49
N ALA A 446 -22.82 -9.71 16.39
CA ALA A 446 -22.32 -8.38 16.07
C ALA A 446 -23.30 -7.55 15.20
N GLY A 447 -24.53 -8.05 14.97
CA GLY A 447 -25.52 -7.40 14.11
C GLY A 447 -25.23 -7.53 12.60
N GLY A 448 -24.35 -8.46 12.22
CA GLY A 448 -24.06 -8.80 10.82
C GLY A 448 -24.76 -10.11 10.39
N GLY A 449 -24.23 -10.72 9.34
CA GLY A 449 -24.68 -11.97 8.71
C GLY A 449 -25.46 -11.78 7.42
N LYS A 450 -25.64 -10.54 6.94
CA LYS A 450 -26.52 -10.21 5.79
C LYS A 450 -26.05 -10.89 4.50
N SER A 451 -24.76 -10.81 4.19
CA SER A 451 -24.21 -11.38 2.96
C SER A 451 -24.26 -12.91 2.96
N PHE A 452 -24.17 -13.51 4.15
CA PHE A 452 -24.20 -14.96 4.37
C PHE A 452 -25.60 -15.58 4.27
N ASP A 453 -26.66 -14.77 4.20
CA ASP A 453 -27.98 -15.26 3.81
C ASP A 453 -28.06 -15.51 2.28
N ASN A 454 -27.09 -15.00 1.53
CA ASN A 454 -26.96 -15.13 0.08
C ASN A 454 -25.60 -15.75 -0.28
N ILE A 455 -25.47 -17.06 -0.12
CA ILE A 455 -24.23 -17.77 -0.46
C ILE A 455 -24.30 -18.37 -1.87
N ILE A 456 -23.23 -18.16 -2.66
CA ILE A 456 -23.01 -18.73 -4.00
C ILE A 456 -21.65 -19.44 -4.08
N PRO A 457 -21.59 -20.76 -3.87
CA PRO A 457 -20.31 -21.47 -3.77
C PRO A 457 -19.48 -21.41 -5.06
N ILE A 458 -18.16 -21.29 -4.92
CA ILE A 458 -17.21 -21.36 -6.05
C ILE A 458 -16.42 -22.67 -5.97
N GLY A 459 -16.57 -23.52 -6.97
CA GLY A 459 -15.85 -24.75 -7.14
C GLY A 459 -14.69 -24.65 -8.11
N HIS A 460 -13.88 -25.71 -8.23
CA HIS A 460 -12.85 -25.78 -9.26
C HIS A 460 -13.39 -26.25 -10.61
N GLY A 461 -12.85 -25.67 -11.67
CA GLY A 461 -12.96 -26.10 -13.07
C GLY A 461 -11.69 -26.78 -13.60
N TYR A 462 -10.62 -26.84 -12.80
CA TYR A 462 -9.35 -27.51 -13.12
C TYR A 462 -8.67 -28.09 -11.86
N ASP A 463 -7.85 -29.13 -12.01
CA ASP A 463 -7.11 -29.76 -10.91
C ASP A 463 -5.70 -29.14 -10.81
N SER A 464 -5.50 -28.29 -9.80
CA SER A 464 -4.23 -27.62 -9.52
C SER A 464 -3.13 -28.54 -8.98
N ARG A 465 -3.46 -29.73 -8.45
CA ARG A 465 -2.48 -30.68 -7.89
C ARG A 465 -1.69 -31.42 -8.94
N LEU A 466 -2.28 -31.58 -10.12
CA LEU A 466 -1.76 -32.45 -11.16
C LEU A 466 -0.78 -31.73 -12.10
N SER A 467 -0.36 -30.52 -11.73
CA SER A 467 0.58 -29.73 -12.53
C SER A 467 1.79 -29.30 -11.72
N PRO A 468 3.02 -29.61 -12.17
CA PRO A 468 4.20 -28.85 -11.77
C PRO A 468 3.99 -27.37 -12.11
N PRO A 469 4.63 -26.44 -11.38
CA PRO A 469 4.63 -25.02 -11.77
C PRO A 469 5.03 -24.87 -13.24
N GLY A 470 4.13 -24.33 -14.07
CA GLY A 470 4.38 -24.02 -15.48
C GLY A 470 3.96 -25.08 -16.53
N GLN A 471 3.17 -26.09 -16.18
CA GLN A 471 2.57 -27.03 -17.15
C GLN A 471 1.04 -27.05 -17.09
N HIS A 472 0.40 -27.47 -18.19
CA HIS A 472 -1.06 -27.55 -18.35
C HIS A 472 -1.73 -28.09 -17.08
N LEU A 473 -2.61 -27.27 -16.50
CA LEU A 473 -3.50 -27.64 -15.39
C LEU A 473 -4.33 -28.85 -15.80
N ALA A 474 -4.27 -29.93 -15.02
CA ALA A 474 -4.95 -31.16 -15.42
C ALA A 474 -6.47 -31.03 -15.29
N ASP A 475 -7.18 -31.80 -16.12
CA ASP A 475 -8.63 -31.79 -16.12
C ASP A 475 -9.21 -32.42 -14.85
N ILE A 476 -10.25 -31.80 -14.28
CA ILE A 476 -11.09 -32.46 -13.28
C ILE A 476 -12.01 -33.44 -14.01
N PRO A 477 -12.15 -34.69 -13.53
CA PRO A 477 -13.11 -35.63 -14.08
C PRO A 477 -14.54 -35.08 -14.10
N TYR A 478 -15.27 -35.35 -15.17
CA TYR A 478 -16.66 -34.93 -15.37
C TYR A 478 -17.53 -35.15 -14.12
N ASP A 479 -17.49 -36.36 -13.55
CA ASP A 479 -18.33 -36.73 -12.40
C ASP A 479 -18.02 -35.91 -11.15
N GLU A 480 -16.78 -35.45 -10.95
CA GLU A 480 -16.42 -34.64 -9.79
C GLU A 480 -17.04 -33.24 -9.85
N ILE A 481 -17.06 -32.61 -11.04
CA ILE A 481 -17.72 -31.32 -11.22
C ILE A 481 -19.24 -31.48 -11.02
N VAL A 482 -19.84 -32.51 -11.63
CA VAL A 482 -21.28 -32.78 -11.45
C VAL A 482 -21.61 -33.05 -9.97
N ASN A 483 -20.77 -33.81 -9.26
CA ASN A 483 -20.95 -34.08 -7.85
C ASN A 483 -20.82 -32.79 -7.01
N PHE A 484 -19.83 -31.93 -7.28
CA PHE A 484 -19.76 -30.61 -6.65
C PHE A 484 -21.06 -29.83 -6.83
N MET A 485 -21.53 -29.70 -8.08
CA MET A 485 -22.74 -28.94 -8.40
C MET A 485 -23.97 -29.50 -7.69
N LYS A 486 -24.10 -30.84 -7.57
CA LYS A 486 -25.16 -31.49 -6.79
C LYS A 486 -25.07 -31.20 -5.30
N GLU A 487 -23.87 -31.18 -4.73
CA GLU A 487 -23.68 -30.92 -3.29
C GLU A 487 -24.00 -29.48 -2.91
N VAL A 488 -23.87 -28.55 -3.85
CA VAL A 488 -24.27 -27.15 -3.68
C VAL A 488 -25.66 -26.84 -4.27
N ASP A 489 -26.39 -27.86 -4.71
CA ASP A 489 -27.77 -27.67 -5.15
C ASP A 489 -28.66 -27.32 -3.95
N GLY A 490 -29.28 -26.14 -4.01
CA GLY A 490 -30.04 -25.56 -2.90
C GLY A 490 -29.43 -24.28 -2.30
N TYR A 491 -28.23 -23.89 -2.74
CA TYR A 491 -27.69 -22.52 -2.66
C TYR A 491 -28.12 -21.69 -3.86
N TRP A 492 -28.06 -20.35 -3.74
CA TRP A 492 -28.67 -19.44 -4.71
C TRP A 492 -28.17 -19.66 -6.14
N GLY A 493 -26.90 -20.02 -6.30
CA GLY A 493 -26.30 -20.44 -7.56
C GLY A 493 -25.01 -21.21 -7.32
N VAL A 494 -24.39 -21.67 -8.40
CA VAL A 494 -23.12 -22.42 -8.39
C VAL A 494 -22.13 -21.80 -9.36
N GLN A 495 -20.89 -21.65 -8.91
CA GLN A 495 -19.85 -20.97 -9.66
C GLN A 495 -18.66 -21.92 -9.89
N LEU A 496 -18.00 -21.82 -11.03
CA LEU A 496 -16.73 -22.51 -11.28
C LEU A 496 -15.58 -21.55 -11.55
N TRP A 497 -14.46 -21.78 -10.88
CA TRP A 497 -13.15 -21.20 -11.09
C TRP A 497 -12.25 -22.20 -11.84
N VAL A 498 -11.86 -22.01 -13.10
CA VAL A 498 -11.99 -20.79 -13.91
C VAL A 498 -12.01 -21.16 -15.39
N TRP A 499 -12.73 -20.38 -16.21
CA TRP A 499 -12.93 -20.57 -17.65
C TRP A 499 -11.63 -20.93 -18.38
N ASP A 500 -10.55 -20.22 -18.05
CA ASP A 500 -9.25 -20.27 -18.71
C ASP A 500 -8.73 -21.71 -18.87
N TYR A 501 -9.02 -22.56 -17.90
CA TYR A 501 -8.51 -23.93 -17.79
C TYR A 501 -9.56 -25.02 -17.98
N MET A 502 -10.84 -24.69 -18.17
CA MET A 502 -11.88 -25.70 -18.38
C MET A 502 -11.78 -26.33 -19.79
N GLY A 503 -11.52 -27.64 -19.83
CA GLY A 503 -11.56 -28.48 -21.02
C GLY A 503 -12.99 -28.88 -21.42
N PRO A 504 -13.17 -29.57 -22.58
CA PRO A 504 -14.49 -29.96 -23.08
C PRO A 504 -15.32 -30.79 -22.08
N ALA A 505 -14.68 -31.69 -21.32
CA ALA A 505 -15.37 -32.52 -20.33
C ALA A 505 -15.89 -31.69 -19.16
N GLN A 506 -15.13 -30.69 -18.69
CA GLN A 506 -15.54 -29.79 -17.61
C GLN A 506 -16.66 -28.85 -18.04
N TRP A 507 -16.61 -28.34 -19.27
CA TRP A 507 -17.71 -27.57 -19.84
C TRP A 507 -18.98 -28.40 -19.99
N GLN A 508 -18.86 -29.66 -20.41
CA GLN A 508 -19.99 -30.57 -20.48
C GLN A 508 -20.55 -30.87 -19.07
N ALA A 509 -19.69 -31.11 -18.08
CA ALA A 509 -20.10 -31.31 -16.69
C ALA A 509 -20.81 -30.08 -16.10
N PHE A 510 -20.31 -28.88 -16.40
CA PHE A 510 -20.96 -27.62 -16.01
C PHE A 510 -22.36 -27.49 -16.59
N ARG A 511 -22.54 -27.87 -17.86
CA ARG A 511 -23.87 -27.88 -18.49
C ARG A 511 -24.79 -28.93 -17.89
N ASP A 512 -24.29 -30.14 -17.63
CA ASP A 512 -25.13 -31.25 -17.19
C ASP A 512 -25.42 -31.22 -15.68
N GLY A 513 -24.58 -30.53 -14.90
CA GLY A 513 -24.79 -30.32 -13.47
C GLY A 513 -25.95 -29.35 -13.17
N PRO A 514 -26.54 -29.41 -11.96
CA PRO A 514 -27.60 -28.47 -11.56
C PRO A 514 -27.07 -27.05 -11.39
N GLY A 515 -27.85 -26.04 -11.77
CA GLY A 515 -27.46 -24.62 -11.64
C GLY A 515 -27.65 -24.01 -10.26
N GLY A 516 -28.09 -24.81 -9.28
CA GLY A 516 -28.59 -24.34 -8.00
C GLY A 516 -30.06 -23.89 -8.08
N LEU A 517 -30.84 -24.33 -7.08
CA LEU A 517 -32.10 -23.72 -6.61
C LEU A 517 -33.24 -23.56 -7.63
N GLU A 518 -33.37 -24.46 -8.60
CA GLU A 518 -34.63 -24.63 -9.34
C GLU A 518 -35.80 -24.88 -8.37
N GLU A 519 -35.59 -25.65 -7.29
CA GLU A 519 -36.66 -26.05 -6.38
C GLU A 519 -37.20 -24.95 -5.45
N LYS A 520 -36.37 -24.05 -4.87
CA LYS A 520 -36.95 -23.00 -4.00
C LYS A 520 -37.51 -21.80 -4.75
N ILE A 521 -37.09 -21.49 -5.99
CA ILE A 521 -37.78 -20.47 -6.80
C ILE A 521 -39.18 -20.97 -7.18
N VAL A 522 -39.30 -22.24 -7.58
CA VAL A 522 -40.61 -22.89 -7.81
C VAL A 522 -41.43 -22.93 -6.52
N ARG A 523 -40.84 -23.28 -5.37
CA ARG A 523 -41.53 -23.30 -4.07
C ARG A 523 -41.93 -21.90 -3.58
N TYR A 524 -41.08 -20.90 -3.73
CA TYR A 524 -41.36 -19.50 -3.40
C TYR A 524 -42.50 -18.96 -4.28
N ASN A 525 -42.45 -19.19 -5.59
CA ASN A 525 -43.52 -18.81 -6.52
C ASN A 525 -44.83 -19.57 -6.24
N LYS A 526 -44.76 -20.81 -5.77
CA LYS A 526 -45.93 -21.63 -5.38
C LYS A 526 -46.53 -21.18 -4.04
N LEU A 527 -45.71 -20.69 -3.11
CA LEU A 527 -46.13 -20.12 -1.82
C LEU A 527 -46.72 -18.72 -1.98
N LYS A 528 -46.30 -17.93 -2.98
CA LYS A 528 -46.89 -16.62 -3.31
C LYS A 528 -48.24 -16.71 -4.03
N LYS A 529 -48.51 -17.83 -4.70
CA LYS A 529 -49.79 -18.12 -5.39
C LYS A 529 -50.86 -18.71 -4.46
N LYS A 530 -50.50 -19.10 -3.24
CA LYS A 530 -51.42 -19.49 -2.16
C LYS A 530 -51.59 -18.33 -1.21
#